data_AF-A0A8S2CWD4-F1
#
_entry.id   AF-A0A8S2CWD4-F1
#
_cell.length_a   1.000
_cell.length_b   1.000
_cell.length_c   1.000
_cell.angle_alpha   90.00
_cell.angle_beta   90.00
_cell.angle_gamma   90.00
#
_symmetry.space_group_name_H-M   'P 1'
#
loop_
_entity.id
_entity.type
_entity.pdbx_description
1 polymer ?
#
loop_
_entity_poly.entity_id
_entity_poly.type
_entity_poly.pdbx_seq_one_letter_code
_entity_poly.pdbx_strand_id
1 'polypeptide(L)'
;MLELPNSGLKLASTFFFPQKFSFIRSISKMSSSETAVFGHSNPDTDAIASAIVYATFLNRMGVKAKPYRLADVNNETTFVLHEANVEQPDFVGDLPDGTEVALVDHNESQQSVQNIKKLKITRVVDHHKLGDLTTSSPIFIRMEPVGCTGTILAKLFRENDLDIDKSTARLLVSSILSDTLHFRSTTTSDDDRKLLDYLTPIAEIKDVKDYALKMFEAKSDISNMSPDKILKLDYKIFPFDNEKWAIGVIETTNPKHALDRKQELLDEI
;
A
#
# COMPACT_ATOMS: atom_id res chain seq x y z
N MET A 1 9.61 -63.28 14.86
CA MET A 1 8.55 -62.38 14.35
C MET A 1 8.91 -60.99 14.81
N LEU A 2 9.36 -60.14 13.88
CA LEU A 2 9.68 -58.73 14.13
C LEU A 2 8.38 -57.93 13.94
N GLU A 3 7.88 -57.32 15.01
CA GLU A 3 6.83 -56.31 14.94
C GLU A 3 7.48 -54.92 14.84
N LEU A 4 7.08 -54.15 13.84
CA LEU A 4 7.47 -52.76 13.64
C LEU A 4 6.60 -51.84 14.51
N PRO A 5 7.15 -50.82 15.19
CA PRO A 5 6.35 -49.84 15.89
C PRO A 5 5.87 -48.72 14.94
N ASN A 6 4.59 -48.39 15.09
CA ASN A 6 3.89 -47.23 14.50
C ASN A 6 4.70 -45.93 14.60
N SER A 7 5.17 -45.42 13.47
CA SER A 7 5.71 -44.06 13.36
C SER A 7 4.58 -43.06 13.08
N GLY A 8 3.97 -42.55 14.15
CA GLY A 8 3.16 -41.33 14.07
C GLY A 8 4.07 -40.12 13.87
N LEU A 9 4.34 -39.75 12.61
CA LEU A 9 4.93 -38.45 12.29
C LEU A 9 3.89 -37.35 12.52
N LYS A 10 3.98 -36.67 13.66
CA LYS A 10 3.49 -35.30 13.78
C LYS A 10 4.46 -34.40 13.01
N LEU A 11 4.02 -33.86 11.88
CA LEU A 11 4.70 -32.76 11.20
C LEU A 11 4.71 -31.55 12.15
N ALA A 12 5.81 -31.37 12.87
CA ALA A 12 6.14 -30.10 13.50
C ALA A 12 6.55 -29.14 12.37
N SER A 13 5.68 -28.19 12.04
CA SER A 13 6.02 -27.07 11.16
C SER A 13 6.93 -26.09 11.90
N THR A 14 8.18 -26.47 12.11
CA THR A 14 9.24 -25.57 12.56
C THR A 14 9.72 -24.74 11.37
N PHE A 15 9.02 -23.63 11.12
CA PHE A 15 9.66 -22.52 10.41
C PHE A 15 10.69 -21.91 11.34
N PHE A 16 11.97 -22.17 11.04
CA PHE A 16 13.10 -21.47 11.64
C PHE A 16 13.06 -20.01 11.18
N PHE A 17 12.50 -19.11 12.00
CA PHE A 17 12.74 -17.68 11.88
C PHE A 17 13.95 -17.32 12.77
N PRO A 18 14.92 -16.54 12.27
CA PRO A 18 16.12 -16.20 13.04
C PRO A 18 15.76 -15.44 14.32
N GLN A 19 16.62 -15.60 15.33
CA GLN A 19 16.46 -15.14 16.70
C GLN A 19 15.84 -13.73 16.83
N LYS A 20 14.92 -13.60 17.80
CA LYS A 20 14.30 -12.37 18.29
C LYS A 20 15.31 -11.24 18.52
N PHE A 21 15.56 -10.42 17.51
CA PHE A 21 16.13 -9.11 17.73
C PHE A 21 14.98 -8.20 18.17
N SER A 22 14.98 -7.83 19.44
CA SER A 22 14.10 -6.79 19.98
C SER A 22 14.42 -5.46 19.28
N PHE A 23 13.72 -5.21 18.17
CA PHE A 23 13.71 -3.96 17.38
C PHE A 23 13.39 -2.71 18.24
N ILE A 24 12.77 -2.93 19.39
CA ILE A 24 12.29 -1.94 20.37
C ILE A 24 13.36 -0.95 20.85
N ARG A 25 14.65 -1.29 20.85
CA ARG A 25 15.68 -0.43 21.49
C ARG A 25 16.24 0.71 20.64
N SER A 26 16.09 0.70 19.31
CA SER A 26 16.65 1.77 18.46
C SER A 26 15.65 2.89 18.14
N ILE A 27 14.34 2.68 18.35
CA ILE A 27 13.29 3.65 18.01
C ILE A 27 12.96 4.56 19.20
N SER A 28 13.50 4.29 20.40
CA SER A 28 13.06 4.90 21.66
C SER A 28 13.54 6.34 21.93
N LYS A 29 13.94 7.12 20.92
CA LYS A 29 13.89 8.58 21.10
C LYS A 29 12.45 8.99 20.87
N MET A 30 11.69 9.11 21.96
CA MET A 30 10.36 9.74 21.95
C MET A 30 10.50 11.12 21.29
N SER A 31 10.15 11.20 20.01
CA SER A 31 9.92 12.46 19.33
C SER A 31 8.62 13.03 19.89
N SER A 32 8.66 14.26 20.39
CA SER A 32 7.45 14.94 20.91
C SER A 32 6.55 15.46 19.78
N SER A 33 7.04 15.49 18.53
CA SER A 33 6.27 15.89 17.35
C SER A 33 5.59 14.69 16.70
N GLU A 34 4.37 14.92 16.23
CA GLU A 34 3.61 13.95 15.43
C GLU A 34 4.29 13.71 14.07
N THR A 35 4.47 12.45 13.69
CA THR A 35 4.99 12.05 12.38
C THR A 35 3.84 11.94 11.37
N ALA A 36 3.91 12.66 10.27
CA ALA A 36 2.95 12.51 9.16
C ALA A 36 3.33 11.30 8.30
N VAL A 37 2.36 10.42 8.04
CA VAL A 37 2.55 9.19 7.24
C VAL A 37 1.72 9.31 5.96
N PHE A 38 2.32 9.14 4.79
CA PHE A 38 1.60 9.23 3.52
C PHE A 38 2.26 8.41 2.41
N GLY A 39 1.43 7.98 1.48
CA GLY A 39 1.84 7.39 0.21
C GLY A 39 2.10 8.44 -0.89
N HIS A 40 2.13 8.02 -2.15
CA HIS A 40 2.41 8.89 -3.28
C HIS A 40 1.24 9.83 -3.66
N SER A 41 1.52 10.77 -4.57
CA SER A 41 0.67 11.90 -4.97
C SER A 41 -0.54 11.51 -5.82
N ASN A 42 -0.51 10.37 -6.50
CA ASN A 42 -1.68 9.77 -7.15
C ASN A 42 -2.08 8.49 -6.41
N PRO A 43 -2.57 8.57 -5.16
CA PRO A 43 -2.61 7.44 -4.25
C PRO A 43 -3.57 6.35 -4.76
N ASP A 44 -3.07 5.12 -4.76
CA ASP A 44 -3.89 3.93 -4.96
C ASP A 44 -4.27 3.30 -3.62
N THR A 45 -4.81 2.08 -3.68
CA THR A 45 -5.26 1.36 -2.50
C THR A 45 -4.10 1.02 -1.55
N ASP A 46 -2.91 0.67 -2.07
CA ASP A 46 -1.76 0.38 -1.20
C ASP A 46 -1.25 1.65 -0.54
N ALA A 47 -1.05 2.73 -1.29
CA ALA A 47 -0.62 4.03 -0.76
C ALA A 47 -1.47 4.50 0.44
N ILE A 48 -2.80 4.40 0.34
CA ILE A 48 -3.72 4.82 1.42
C ILE A 48 -3.78 3.81 2.56
N ALA A 49 -3.95 2.52 2.25
CA ALA A 49 -4.02 1.48 3.26
C ALA A 49 -2.72 1.41 4.08
N SER A 50 -1.57 1.44 3.41
CA SER A 50 -0.26 1.41 4.03
C SER A 50 -0.01 2.64 4.92
N ALA A 51 -0.52 3.82 4.55
CA ALA A 51 -0.38 5.02 5.39
C ALA A 51 -1.13 4.84 6.72
N ILE A 52 -2.37 4.36 6.65
CA ILE A 52 -3.22 4.09 7.83
C ILE A 52 -2.59 3.01 8.71
N VAL A 53 -2.19 1.89 8.10
CA VAL A 53 -1.65 0.73 8.81
C VAL A 53 -0.30 1.08 9.44
N TYR A 54 0.57 1.81 8.75
CA TYR A 54 1.87 2.16 9.29
C TYR A 54 1.77 3.23 10.39
N ALA A 55 0.86 4.20 10.28
CA ALA A 55 0.56 5.10 11.39
C ALA A 55 0.06 4.32 12.62
N THR A 56 -0.80 3.32 12.42
CA THR A 56 -1.27 2.42 13.50
C THR A 56 -0.11 1.65 14.13
N PHE A 57 0.77 1.07 13.32
CA PHE A 57 1.99 0.40 13.77
C PHE A 57 2.86 1.35 14.61
N LEU A 58 3.17 2.54 14.10
CA LEU A 58 4.02 3.53 14.78
C LEU A 58 3.44 3.94 16.13
N ASN A 59 2.13 4.22 16.20
CA ASN A 59 1.47 4.56 17.46
C ASN A 59 1.56 3.42 18.48
N ARG A 60 1.42 2.16 18.05
CA ARG A 60 1.59 0.99 18.92
C ARG A 60 3.04 0.77 19.35
N MET A 61 4.00 1.26 18.57
CA MET A 61 5.42 1.30 18.92
C MET A 61 5.80 2.54 19.77
N GLY A 62 4.83 3.39 20.16
CA GLY A 62 5.06 4.57 20.98
C GLY A 62 5.56 5.81 20.21
N VAL A 63 5.47 5.79 18.88
CA VAL A 63 5.76 6.95 18.01
C VAL A 63 4.45 7.59 17.59
N LYS A 64 4.21 8.83 18.01
CA LYS A 64 2.99 9.57 17.64
C LYS A 64 2.95 9.77 16.11
N ALA A 65 1.96 9.19 15.45
CA ALA A 65 1.85 9.24 13.99
C ALA A 65 0.41 9.46 13.52
N LYS A 66 0.25 10.15 12.38
CA LYS A 66 -1.05 10.38 11.75
C LYS A 66 -0.98 10.12 10.23
N PRO A 67 -1.94 9.36 9.66
CA PRO A 67 -1.98 9.12 8.22
C PRO A 67 -2.56 10.33 7.47
N TYR A 68 -2.06 10.57 6.26
CA TYR A 68 -2.51 11.60 5.34
C TYR A 68 -2.59 11.06 3.91
N ARG A 69 -3.39 11.74 3.08
CA ARG A 69 -3.45 11.53 1.62
C ARG A 69 -2.97 12.77 0.89
N LEU A 70 -2.34 12.56 -0.26
CA LEU A 70 -1.78 13.63 -1.10
C LEU A 70 -2.69 14.04 -2.27
N ALA A 71 -3.77 13.29 -2.51
CA ALA A 71 -4.84 13.63 -3.45
C ALA A 71 -6.14 12.94 -3.03
N ASP A 72 -7.17 13.03 -3.85
CA ASP A 72 -8.43 12.32 -3.64
C ASP A 72 -8.25 10.80 -3.82
N VAL A 73 -8.99 10.04 -3.01
CA VAL A 73 -8.98 8.58 -3.09
C VAL A 73 -9.77 8.12 -4.31
N ASN A 74 -9.32 7.04 -4.94
CA ASN A 74 -10.03 6.43 -6.07
C ASN A 74 -11.24 5.58 -5.59
N ASN A 75 -12.04 5.09 -6.53
CA ASN A 75 -13.25 4.31 -6.22
C ASN A 75 -12.95 2.96 -5.54
N GLU A 76 -11.86 2.29 -5.92
CA GLU A 76 -11.42 1.05 -5.28
C GLU A 76 -11.06 1.29 -3.81
N THR A 77 -10.26 2.32 -3.55
CA THR A 77 -9.86 2.70 -2.20
C THR A 77 -11.05 3.15 -1.36
N THR A 78 -12.02 3.85 -1.97
CA THR A 78 -13.29 4.22 -1.31
C THR A 78 -14.06 2.97 -0.88
N PHE A 79 -14.18 1.98 -1.76
CA PHE A 79 -14.79 0.68 -1.44
C PHE A 79 -14.05 -0.02 -0.29
N VAL A 80 -12.72 -0.03 -0.32
CA VAL A 80 -11.87 -0.65 0.71
C VAL A 80 -12.04 0.02 2.07
N LEU A 81 -12.02 1.35 2.13
CA LEU A 81 -12.22 2.12 3.37
C LEU A 81 -13.59 1.85 3.99
N HIS A 82 -14.64 1.80 3.16
CA HIS A 82 -16.00 1.43 3.58
C HIS A 82 -16.03 -0.01 4.14
N GLU A 83 -15.47 -0.98 3.42
CA GLU A 83 -15.41 -2.38 3.86
C GLU A 83 -14.59 -2.57 5.13
N ALA A 84 -13.55 -1.77 5.34
CA ALA A 84 -12.74 -1.79 6.56
C ALA A 84 -13.40 -1.03 7.73
N ASN A 85 -14.47 -0.26 7.47
CA ASN A 85 -15.08 0.69 8.40
C ASN A 85 -14.04 1.68 8.97
N VAL A 86 -13.24 2.27 8.07
CA VAL A 86 -12.18 3.22 8.37
C VAL A 86 -12.43 4.52 7.60
N GLU A 87 -12.26 5.65 8.26
CA GLU A 87 -12.37 6.96 7.61
C GLU A 87 -11.16 7.22 6.71
N GLN A 88 -11.40 7.92 5.59
CA GLN A 88 -10.30 8.35 4.73
C GLN A 88 -9.33 9.29 5.48
N PRO A 89 -8.02 9.23 5.21
CA PRO A 89 -7.07 10.18 5.79
C PRO A 89 -7.34 11.63 5.39
N ASP A 90 -6.89 12.56 6.22
CA ASP A 90 -6.93 13.99 5.91
C ASP A 90 -6.06 14.30 4.68
N PHE A 91 -6.55 15.18 3.82
CA PHE A 91 -5.75 15.71 2.72
C PHE A 91 -4.67 16.66 3.22
N VAL A 92 -3.48 16.57 2.64
CA VAL A 92 -2.41 17.54 2.86
C VAL A 92 -1.75 17.93 1.54
N GLY A 93 -1.69 19.23 1.28
CA GLY A 93 -0.99 19.79 0.13
C GLY A 93 0.48 20.09 0.44
N ASP A 94 0.74 20.79 1.54
CA ASP A 94 2.07 21.11 2.07
C ASP A 94 2.08 20.92 3.59
N LEU A 95 3.26 20.59 4.13
CA LEU A 95 3.49 20.48 5.58
C LEU A 95 4.45 21.58 6.08
N PRO A 96 4.41 21.99 7.35
CA PRO A 96 5.41 22.90 7.89
C PRO A 96 6.84 22.38 7.74
N ASP A 97 7.80 23.26 7.46
CA ASP A 97 9.22 22.91 7.34
C ASP A 97 9.71 22.18 8.59
N GLY A 98 10.51 21.12 8.40
CA GLY A 98 11.04 20.29 9.48
C GLY A 98 10.04 19.29 10.09
N THR A 99 8.79 19.23 9.61
CA THR A 99 7.83 18.19 10.02
C THR A 99 8.42 16.81 9.79
N GLU A 100 8.30 15.93 10.79
CA GLU A 100 8.75 14.54 10.66
C GLU A 100 7.78 13.77 9.77
N VAL A 101 8.32 13.06 8.77
CA VAL A 101 7.53 12.28 7.84
C VAL A 101 8.00 10.84 7.74
N ALA A 102 7.05 9.96 7.44
CA ALA A 102 7.26 8.57 7.09
C ALA A 102 6.60 8.30 5.73
N LEU A 103 7.41 7.86 4.77
CA LEU A 103 6.93 7.53 3.43
C LEU A 103 6.57 6.06 3.39
N VAL A 104 5.41 5.75 2.82
CA VAL A 104 5.03 4.39 2.47
C VAL A 104 4.82 4.30 0.97
N ASP A 105 5.13 3.17 0.37
CA ASP A 105 4.79 2.85 -1.01
C ASP A 105 5.37 3.78 -2.09
N HIS A 106 6.34 4.62 -1.70
CA HIS A 106 7.12 5.40 -2.64
C HIS A 106 8.39 5.92 -1.97
N ASN A 107 9.35 6.24 -2.82
CA ASN A 107 10.57 6.93 -2.42
C ASN A 107 11.10 7.87 -3.53
N GLU A 108 10.38 8.11 -4.62
CA GLU A 108 10.78 9.12 -5.61
C GLU A 108 10.20 10.49 -5.23
N SER A 109 11.03 11.53 -5.17
CA SER A 109 10.65 12.85 -4.66
C SER A 109 9.53 13.52 -5.45
N GLN A 110 9.44 13.23 -6.76
CA GLN A 110 8.39 13.72 -7.65
C GLN A 110 7.01 13.10 -7.37
N GLN A 111 6.98 11.94 -6.72
CA GLN A 111 5.76 11.25 -6.33
C GLN A 111 5.28 11.66 -4.93
N SER A 112 6.06 12.42 -4.17
CA SER A 112 5.76 12.82 -2.80
C SER A 112 5.07 14.19 -2.73
N VAL A 113 4.76 14.66 -1.51
CA VAL A 113 4.32 16.03 -1.23
C VAL A 113 5.29 17.07 -1.79
N GLN A 114 4.78 18.19 -2.33
CA GLN A 114 5.57 19.15 -3.12
C GLN A 114 6.79 19.68 -2.37
N ASN A 115 6.64 19.98 -1.08
CA ASN A 115 7.70 20.52 -0.25
C ASN A 115 8.53 19.46 0.51
N ILE A 116 8.54 18.19 0.06
CA ILE A 116 9.24 17.06 0.71
C ILE A 116 10.71 17.35 1.08
N LYS A 117 11.42 18.13 0.26
CA LYS A 117 12.83 18.50 0.48
C LYS A 117 13.05 19.37 1.72
N LYS A 118 12.00 20.00 2.25
CA LYS A 118 12.03 20.82 3.47
C LYS A 118 11.58 20.04 4.70
N LEU A 119 11.11 18.81 4.54
CA LEU A 119 10.61 17.97 5.62
C LEU A 119 11.72 17.07 6.16
N LYS A 120 11.50 16.54 7.36
CA LYS A 120 12.44 15.62 8.00
C LYS A 120 11.94 14.19 7.78
N ILE A 121 12.40 13.58 6.69
CA ILE A 121 12.13 12.17 6.43
C ILE A 121 12.82 11.34 7.52
N THR A 122 12.06 10.46 8.17
CA THR A 122 12.57 9.60 9.25
C THR A 122 12.46 8.12 8.92
N ARG A 123 11.54 7.76 8.03
CA ARG A 123 11.14 6.38 7.74
C ARG A 123 10.71 6.24 6.27
N VAL A 124 11.09 5.13 5.64
CA VAL A 124 10.57 4.69 4.34
C VAL A 124 10.25 3.20 4.42
N VAL A 125 9.04 2.81 4.01
CA VAL A 125 8.64 1.40 3.82
C VAL A 125 8.05 1.26 2.42
N ASP A 126 8.71 0.52 1.54
CA ASP A 126 8.39 0.57 0.11
C ASP A 126 8.83 -0.71 -0.61
N HIS A 127 8.14 -1.06 -1.69
CA HIS A 127 8.46 -2.22 -2.53
C HIS A 127 8.96 -1.83 -3.94
N HIS A 128 8.97 -0.54 -4.26
CA HIS A 128 9.45 -0.01 -5.53
C HIS A 128 10.98 -0.02 -5.64
N LYS A 129 11.49 0.31 -6.84
CA LYS A 129 12.92 0.60 -7.02
C LYS A 129 13.34 1.80 -6.17
N LEU A 130 14.61 1.86 -5.81
CA LEU A 130 15.18 3.06 -5.20
C LEU A 130 15.27 4.20 -6.23
N GLY A 131 14.80 5.37 -5.82
CA GLY A 131 14.69 6.61 -6.58
C GLY A 131 15.74 7.65 -6.23
N ASP A 132 15.35 8.93 -6.23
CA ASP A 132 16.21 10.10 -6.03
C ASP A 132 16.23 10.65 -4.59
N LEU A 133 15.54 9.98 -3.66
CA LEU A 133 15.45 10.43 -2.28
C LEU A 133 16.79 10.38 -1.56
N THR A 134 17.14 11.48 -0.92
CA THR A 134 18.32 11.61 -0.07
C THR A 134 17.94 12.20 1.28
N THR A 135 18.71 11.87 2.32
CA THR A 135 18.48 12.35 3.69
C THR A 135 19.79 12.86 4.29
N SER A 136 19.70 13.88 5.14
CA SER A 136 20.88 14.49 5.81
C SER A 136 21.33 13.73 7.06
N SER A 137 20.53 12.77 7.52
CA SER A 137 20.82 11.91 8.67
C SER A 137 20.34 10.48 8.39
N PRO A 138 20.92 9.45 9.02
CA PRO A 138 20.40 8.08 8.91
C PRO A 138 18.91 8.01 9.28
N ILE A 139 18.16 7.23 8.49
CA ILE A 139 16.73 6.98 8.68
C ILE A 139 16.44 5.48 8.70
N PHE A 140 15.26 5.09 9.17
CA PHE A 140 14.81 3.71 9.01
C PHE A 140 14.29 3.50 7.58
N ILE A 141 14.86 2.54 6.86
CA ILE A 141 14.40 2.18 5.52
C ILE A 141 14.17 0.67 5.51
N ARG A 142 12.98 0.25 5.10
CA ARG A 142 12.67 -1.15 4.82
C ARG A 142 12.11 -1.25 3.42
N MET A 143 12.91 -1.85 2.54
CA MET A 143 12.48 -2.15 1.18
C MET A 143 12.62 -3.62 0.89
N GLU A 144 11.60 -4.21 0.30
CA GLU A 144 11.58 -5.62 -0.07
C GLU A 144 10.98 -5.78 -1.47
N PRO A 145 11.56 -6.62 -2.35
CA PRO A 145 11.03 -6.87 -3.68
C PRO A 145 9.82 -7.83 -3.62
N VAL A 146 8.74 -7.36 -3.02
CA VAL A 146 7.44 -8.07 -2.91
C VAL A 146 6.37 -7.33 -3.71
N GLY A 147 5.19 -7.93 -3.84
CA GLY A 147 4.13 -7.40 -4.68
C GLY A 147 3.44 -6.16 -4.13
N CYS A 148 3.52 -5.90 -2.82
CA CYS A 148 2.77 -4.84 -2.15
C CYS A 148 3.50 -4.33 -0.87
N THR A 149 3.44 -3.05 -0.56
CA THR A 149 3.94 -2.47 0.69
C THR A 149 3.19 -3.02 1.92
N GLY A 150 1.89 -3.29 1.79
CA GLY A 150 1.10 -3.98 2.82
C GLY A 150 1.71 -5.31 3.28
N THR A 151 2.34 -6.07 2.38
CA THR A 151 3.06 -7.31 2.73
C THR A 151 4.21 -7.03 3.70
N ILE A 152 4.96 -5.95 3.49
CA ILE A 152 6.06 -5.51 4.36
C ILE A 152 5.53 -5.08 5.72
N LEU A 153 4.41 -4.34 5.74
CA LEU A 153 3.77 -3.90 6.99
C LEU A 153 3.25 -5.07 7.82
N ALA A 154 2.64 -6.09 7.19
CA ALA A 154 2.20 -7.29 7.89
C ALA A 154 3.37 -8.04 8.55
N LYS A 155 4.55 -8.08 7.89
CA LYS A 155 5.79 -8.60 8.49
C LYS A 155 6.22 -7.76 9.70
N LEU A 156 6.19 -6.43 9.60
CA LEU A 156 6.55 -5.54 10.69
C LEU A 156 5.70 -5.75 11.95
N PHE A 157 4.38 -5.90 11.81
CA PHE A 157 3.50 -6.24 12.95
C PHE A 157 3.93 -7.55 13.61
N ARG A 158 4.13 -8.60 12.81
CA ARG A 158 4.51 -9.94 13.31
C ARG A 158 5.88 -9.96 13.98
N GLU A 159 6.87 -9.29 13.40
CA GLU A 159 8.23 -9.21 13.94
C GLU A 159 8.29 -8.45 15.27
N ASN A 160 7.31 -7.60 15.54
CA ASN A 160 7.20 -6.82 16.78
C ASN A 160 6.18 -7.41 17.76
N ASP A 161 5.73 -8.65 17.53
CA ASP A 161 4.73 -9.33 18.37
C ASP A 161 3.45 -8.47 18.57
N LEU A 162 3.07 -7.70 17.54
CA LEU A 162 1.85 -6.89 17.55
C LEU A 162 0.70 -7.63 16.84
N ASP A 163 -0.41 -7.80 17.54
CA ASP A 163 -1.64 -8.34 16.95
C ASP A 163 -2.14 -7.47 15.78
N ILE A 164 -2.81 -8.06 14.81
CA ILE A 164 -3.48 -7.33 13.72
C ILE A 164 -4.98 -7.42 13.96
N ASP A 165 -5.66 -6.29 14.07
CA ASP A 165 -7.11 -6.25 14.23
C ASP A 165 -7.83 -6.42 12.88
N LYS A 166 -9.16 -6.55 12.93
CA LYS A 166 -9.98 -6.81 11.73
C LYS A 166 -9.86 -5.71 10.67
N SER A 167 -9.90 -4.44 11.06
CA SER A 167 -9.81 -3.31 10.12
C SER A 167 -8.43 -3.23 9.48
N THR A 168 -7.37 -3.38 10.27
CA THR A 168 -5.98 -3.45 9.77
C THR A 168 -5.79 -4.64 8.82
N ALA A 169 -6.31 -5.81 9.18
CA ALA A 169 -6.26 -6.99 8.32
C ALA A 169 -7.01 -6.79 7.00
N ARG A 170 -8.19 -6.14 7.03
CA ARG A 170 -8.93 -5.78 5.80
C ARG A 170 -8.11 -4.87 4.91
N LEU A 171 -7.56 -3.78 5.43
CA LEU A 171 -6.71 -2.86 4.68
C LEU A 171 -5.51 -3.56 4.04
N LEU A 172 -4.82 -4.44 4.79
CA LEU A 172 -3.68 -5.21 4.31
C LEU A 172 -4.06 -6.24 3.23
N VAL A 173 -5.18 -6.95 3.38
CA VAL A 173 -5.68 -7.87 2.35
C VAL A 173 -6.03 -7.11 1.08
N SER A 174 -6.71 -5.97 1.21
CA SER A 174 -7.08 -5.13 0.08
C SER A 174 -5.88 -4.59 -0.67
N SER A 175 -4.85 -4.09 0.02
CA SER A 175 -3.65 -3.60 -0.65
C SER A 175 -2.93 -4.70 -1.43
N ILE A 176 -2.76 -5.89 -0.81
CA ILE A 176 -2.17 -7.05 -1.50
C ILE A 176 -2.99 -7.43 -2.74
N LEU A 177 -4.32 -7.46 -2.65
CA LEU A 177 -5.18 -7.79 -3.79
C LEU A 177 -5.09 -6.75 -4.92
N SER A 178 -5.02 -5.46 -4.58
CA SER A 178 -4.85 -4.34 -5.51
C SER A 178 -3.59 -4.51 -6.35
N ASP A 179 -2.41 -4.49 -5.72
CA ASP A 179 -1.13 -4.38 -6.47
C ASP A 179 -0.76 -5.68 -7.17
N THR A 180 -1.18 -6.80 -6.59
CA THR A 180 -0.93 -8.11 -7.20
C THR A 180 -1.98 -8.45 -8.28
N LEU A 181 -3.02 -7.62 -8.45
CA LEU A 181 -4.18 -7.90 -9.31
C LEU A 181 -4.78 -9.28 -9.00
N HIS A 182 -4.96 -9.57 -7.71
CA HIS A 182 -5.28 -10.89 -7.19
C HIS A 182 -4.34 -11.96 -7.76
N PHE A 183 -3.05 -11.74 -7.55
CA PHE A 183 -1.93 -12.61 -7.94
C PHE A 183 -1.70 -12.85 -9.43
N ARG A 184 -2.26 -12.00 -10.30
CA ARG A 184 -2.04 -12.02 -11.75
C ARG A 184 -0.87 -11.13 -12.19
N SER A 185 -0.46 -10.19 -11.33
CA SER A 185 0.71 -9.34 -11.57
C SER A 185 2.00 -10.16 -11.48
N THR A 186 2.96 -9.82 -12.34
CA THR A 186 4.31 -10.42 -12.33
C THR A 186 5.14 -10.03 -11.10
N THR A 187 4.73 -8.99 -10.37
CA THR A 187 5.36 -8.57 -9.10
C THR A 187 4.98 -9.44 -7.91
N THR A 188 3.97 -10.31 -8.06
CA THR A 188 3.47 -11.17 -6.97
C THR A 188 4.56 -12.11 -6.47
N SER A 189 4.85 -12.04 -5.17
CA SER A 189 5.75 -12.94 -4.44
C SER A 189 5.00 -14.01 -3.65
N ASP A 190 5.72 -15.03 -3.20
CA ASP A 190 5.18 -16.07 -2.30
C ASP A 190 4.76 -15.49 -0.94
N ASP A 191 5.40 -14.41 -0.50
CA ASP A 191 5.07 -13.78 0.78
C ASP A 191 3.74 -13.06 0.73
N ASP A 192 3.38 -12.46 -0.42
CA ASP A 192 2.06 -11.85 -0.65
C ASP A 192 0.96 -12.91 -0.49
N ARG A 193 1.15 -14.10 -1.08
CA ARG A 193 0.19 -15.22 -1.01
C ARG A 193 0.02 -15.72 0.43
N LYS A 194 1.14 -16.00 1.11
CA LYS A 194 1.13 -16.51 2.49
C LYS A 194 0.52 -15.51 3.46
N LEU A 195 0.79 -14.22 3.29
CA LEU A 195 0.25 -13.19 4.16
C LEU A 195 -1.22 -12.93 3.88
N LEU A 196 -1.65 -12.96 2.62
CA LEU A 196 -3.08 -12.92 2.31
C LEU A 196 -3.84 -14.08 2.97
N ASP A 197 -3.32 -15.31 2.89
CA ASP A 197 -3.91 -16.49 3.55
C ASP A 197 -3.98 -16.33 5.07
N TYR A 198 -2.94 -15.75 5.69
CA TYR A 198 -2.89 -15.48 7.12
C TYR A 198 -3.88 -14.38 7.55
N LEU A 199 -4.01 -13.31 6.76
CA LEU A 199 -4.80 -12.13 7.11
C LEU A 199 -6.29 -12.31 6.81
N THR A 200 -6.65 -13.09 5.79
CA THR A 200 -8.05 -13.27 5.34
C THR A 200 -9.00 -13.70 6.46
N PRO A 201 -8.66 -14.69 7.32
CA PRO A 201 -9.51 -15.04 8.46
C PRO A 201 -9.68 -13.90 9.46
N ILE A 202 -8.61 -13.12 9.71
CA ILE A 202 -8.61 -11.98 10.64
C ILE A 202 -9.48 -10.83 10.09
N ALA A 203 -9.41 -10.62 8.77
CA ALA A 203 -10.23 -9.66 8.03
C ALA A 203 -11.71 -10.06 7.95
N GLU A 204 -12.04 -11.30 8.33
CA GLU A 204 -13.37 -11.91 8.18
C GLU A 204 -13.90 -11.82 6.73
N ILE A 205 -13.02 -12.05 5.75
CA ILE A 205 -13.39 -12.13 4.33
C ILE A 205 -13.71 -13.60 4.01
N LYS A 206 -14.98 -13.89 3.72
CA LYS A 206 -15.46 -15.26 3.47
C LYS A 206 -15.05 -15.81 2.11
N ASP A 207 -15.08 -14.95 1.09
CA ASP A 207 -14.70 -15.29 -0.28
C ASP A 207 -13.78 -14.19 -0.82
N VAL A 208 -12.48 -14.48 -0.82
CA VAL A 208 -11.44 -13.56 -1.29
C VAL A 208 -11.62 -13.24 -2.78
N LYS A 209 -12.11 -14.21 -3.57
CA LYS A 209 -12.26 -14.03 -5.01
C LYS A 209 -13.41 -13.10 -5.33
N ASP A 210 -14.55 -13.28 -4.67
CA ASP A 210 -15.69 -12.37 -4.76
C ASP A 210 -15.33 -10.96 -4.25
N TYR A 211 -14.60 -10.89 -3.12
CA TYR A 211 -14.12 -9.61 -2.58
C TYR A 211 -13.21 -8.86 -3.56
N ALA A 212 -12.20 -9.54 -4.11
CA ALA A 212 -11.30 -8.96 -5.11
C ALA A 212 -12.05 -8.52 -6.38
N LEU A 213 -13.04 -9.30 -6.83
CA LEU A 213 -13.85 -8.93 -7.99
C LEU A 213 -14.61 -7.62 -7.73
N LYS A 214 -15.24 -7.46 -6.56
CA LYS A 214 -15.94 -6.23 -6.16
C LYS A 214 -15.00 -5.03 -6.08
N MET A 215 -13.78 -5.22 -5.57
CA MET A 215 -12.74 -4.18 -5.58
C MET A 215 -12.44 -3.72 -7.02
N PHE A 216 -12.17 -4.67 -7.92
CA PHE A 216 -11.83 -4.35 -9.31
C PHE A 216 -13.00 -3.77 -10.10
N GLU A 217 -14.23 -4.19 -9.80
CA GLU A 217 -15.45 -3.57 -10.35
C GLU A 217 -15.57 -2.12 -9.90
N ALA A 218 -15.34 -1.82 -8.61
CA ALA A 218 -15.30 -0.45 -8.10
C ALA A 218 -14.21 0.38 -8.78
N LYS A 219 -13.00 -0.17 -8.95
CA LYS A 219 -11.88 0.47 -9.67
C LYS A 219 -12.26 0.86 -11.10
N SER A 220 -12.96 -0.05 -11.78
CA SER A 220 -13.33 0.06 -13.20
C SER A 220 -14.54 0.97 -13.44
N ASP A 221 -15.23 1.40 -12.38
CA ASP A 221 -16.45 2.20 -12.50
C ASP A 221 -16.14 3.66 -12.86
N ILE A 222 -16.22 3.95 -14.16
CA ILE A 222 -16.07 5.31 -14.73
C ILE A 222 -17.41 5.99 -15.00
N SER A 223 -18.54 5.40 -14.59
CA SER A 223 -19.89 5.83 -15.00
C SER A 223 -20.19 7.29 -14.67
N ASN A 224 -19.71 7.78 -13.52
CA ASN A 224 -19.98 9.12 -13.02
C ASN A 224 -18.80 10.10 -13.22
N MET A 225 -17.78 9.72 -13.98
CA MET A 225 -16.60 10.57 -14.21
C MET A 225 -16.76 11.41 -15.49
N SER A 226 -16.23 12.64 -15.48
CA SER A 226 -16.11 13.47 -16.69
C SER A 226 -15.03 12.92 -17.64
N PRO A 227 -15.07 13.23 -18.95
CA PRO A 227 -14.03 12.85 -19.91
C PRO A 227 -12.63 13.24 -19.46
N ASP A 228 -12.46 14.50 -19.05
CA ASP A 228 -11.18 15.03 -18.54
C ASP A 228 -10.64 14.18 -17.38
N LYS A 229 -11.52 13.81 -16.44
CA LYS A 229 -11.13 12.99 -15.29
C LYS A 229 -10.72 11.58 -15.72
N ILE A 230 -11.46 10.98 -16.66
CA ILE A 230 -11.16 9.64 -17.18
C ILE A 230 -9.80 9.61 -17.87
N LEU A 231 -9.52 10.58 -18.74
CA LEU A 231 -8.24 10.68 -19.45
C LEU A 231 -7.06 10.89 -18.51
N LYS A 232 -7.30 11.46 -17.32
CA LYS A 232 -6.29 11.78 -16.31
C LYS A 232 -6.15 10.75 -15.18
N LEU A 233 -6.90 9.64 -15.20
CA LEU A 233 -6.86 8.61 -14.14
C LEU A 233 -5.45 8.01 -13.93
N ASP A 234 -4.81 7.57 -15.01
CA ASP A 234 -3.38 7.18 -15.03
C ASP A 234 -2.73 7.83 -16.26
N TYR A 235 -2.46 9.13 -16.13
CA TYR A 235 -1.90 9.97 -17.18
C TYR A 235 -0.44 10.30 -16.91
N LYS A 236 0.44 9.95 -17.85
CA LYS A 236 1.88 10.20 -17.76
C LYS A 236 2.37 10.89 -19.02
N ILE A 237 3.21 11.92 -18.84
CA ILE A 237 3.87 12.63 -19.94
C ILE A 237 5.28 12.06 -20.10
N PHE A 238 5.60 11.62 -21.30
CA PHE A 238 6.90 11.08 -21.68
C PHE A 238 7.56 12.00 -22.71
N PRO A 239 8.84 12.39 -22.49
CA PRO A 239 9.62 13.05 -23.52
C PRO A 239 10.03 12.02 -24.59
N PHE A 240 9.76 12.32 -25.86
CA PHE A 240 10.25 11.56 -27.02
C PHE A 240 10.93 12.54 -27.98
N ASP A 241 12.26 12.53 -28.00
CA ASP A 241 13.09 13.48 -28.74
C ASP A 241 12.69 14.95 -28.50
N ASN A 242 12.15 15.62 -29.53
CA ASN A 242 11.70 17.02 -29.49
C ASN A 242 10.19 17.16 -29.22
N GLU A 243 9.48 16.06 -28.92
CA GLU A 243 8.04 16.03 -28.67
C GLU A 243 7.72 15.56 -27.25
N LYS A 244 6.51 15.90 -26.79
CA LYS A 244 5.95 15.39 -25.53
C LYS A 244 4.76 14.53 -25.86
N TRP A 245 4.80 13.28 -25.42
CA TRP A 245 3.71 12.33 -25.57
C TRP A 245 3.00 12.17 -24.25
N ALA A 246 1.68 12.01 -24.31
CA ALA A 246 0.86 11.71 -23.16
C ALA A 246 0.25 10.32 -23.32
N ILE A 247 0.36 9.50 -22.27
CA ILE A 247 -0.25 8.17 -22.22
C ILE A 247 -1.22 8.16 -21.05
N GLY A 248 -2.51 8.02 -21.35
CA GLY A 248 -3.57 7.77 -20.38
C GLY A 248 -3.96 6.29 -20.38
N VAL A 249 -4.04 5.67 -19.20
CA VAL A 249 -4.46 4.26 -19.04
C VAL A 249 -5.79 4.18 -18.28
N ILE A 250 -6.72 3.37 -18.80
CA ILE A 250 -7.95 3.00 -18.11
C ILE A 250 -7.88 1.50 -17.83
N GLU A 251 -7.67 1.14 -16.58
CA GLU A 251 -7.76 -0.26 -16.14
C GLU A 251 -9.23 -0.64 -15.98
N THR A 252 -9.66 -1.73 -16.64
CA THR A 252 -11.04 -2.17 -16.56
C THR A 252 -11.19 -3.68 -16.68
N THR A 253 -12.08 -4.26 -15.88
CA THR A 253 -12.54 -5.65 -16.03
C THR A 253 -13.59 -5.80 -17.13
N ASN A 254 -14.17 -4.69 -17.61
CA ASN A 254 -15.19 -4.67 -18.64
C ASN A 254 -14.91 -3.53 -19.65
N PRO A 255 -14.15 -3.81 -20.71
CA PRO A 255 -13.76 -2.82 -21.73
C PRO A 255 -14.93 -2.07 -22.37
N LYS A 256 -16.13 -2.66 -22.36
CA LYS A 256 -17.33 -2.04 -22.92
C LYS A 256 -17.64 -0.68 -22.30
N HIS A 257 -17.44 -0.51 -20.98
CA HIS A 257 -17.74 0.78 -20.32
C HIS A 257 -16.89 1.94 -20.86
N ALA A 258 -15.62 1.70 -21.15
CA ALA A 258 -14.75 2.72 -21.73
C ALA A 258 -15.03 2.91 -23.23
N LEU A 259 -15.23 1.81 -23.97
CA LEU A 259 -15.47 1.85 -25.41
C LEU A 259 -16.82 2.51 -25.77
N ASP A 260 -17.85 2.33 -24.95
CA ASP A 260 -19.15 2.98 -25.14
C ASP A 260 -19.05 4.52 -25.00
N ARG A 261 -18.02 5.03 -24.32
CA ARG A 261 -17.72 6.47 -24.16
C ARG A 261 -16.60 6.98 -25.08
N LYS A 262 -16.15 6.16 -26.05
CA LYS A 262 -14.97 6.48 -26.88
C LYS A 262 -15.05 7.84 -27.57
N GLN A 263 -16.20 8.20 -28.15
CA GLN A 263 -16.32 9.47 -28.89
C GLN A 263 -16.14 10.67 -27.96
N GLU A 264 -16.79 10.64 -26.80
CA GLU A 264 -16.70 11.67 -25.76
C GLU A 264 -15.26 11.86 -25.27
N LEU A 265 -14.49 10.77 -25.13
CA LEU A 265 -13.07 10.82 -24.75
C LEU A 265 -12.18 11.38 -25.86
N LEU A 266 -12.49 11.09 -27.13
CA LEU A 266 -11.73 11.63 -28.27
C LEU A 266 -11.99 13.13 -28.47
N ASP A 267 -13.19 13.62 -28.13
CA ASP A 267 -13.56 15.02 -28.28
C ASP A 267 -12.90 15.94 -27.23
N GLU A 268 -12.39 15.38 -26.13
CA GLU A 268 -11.70 16.10 -25.04
C GLU A 268 -10.19 16.29 -25.28
N ILE A 269 -9.58 15.52 -26.21
CA ILE A 269 -8.15 15.53 -26.54
C ILE A 269 -7.86 16.55 -27.66
#